data_AF-A0A6V7WJ90-F1
#
_entry.id   AF-A0A6V7WJ90-F1
#
_cell.length_a   1.000
_cell.length_b   1.000
_cell.length_c   1.000
_cell.angle_alpha   90.00
_cell.angle_beta   90.00
_cell.angle_gamma   90.00
#
_symmetry.space_group_name_H-M   'P 1'
#
loop_
_entity.id
_entity.type
_entity.pdbx_description
1 polymer ?
#
loop_
_entity_poly.entity_id
_entity_poly.type
_entity_poly.pdbx_seq_one_letter_code
_entity_poly.pdbx_strand_id
1 'polypeptide(L)'
;MLNCIYFLEAAEFIIISDLDDVLIPRLGDGSFLGEFRHLSAQLPNSAGFYYNRYNTHLITSNDPKDFSLLSLINGARIAEEWEDPK
;
A
#
# COMPACT_ATOMS: atom_id res chain seq x y z
N MET A 1 -17.20 1.02 22.90
CA MET A 1 -16.07 1.96 23.07
C MET A 1 -14.82 1.11 23.21
N LEU A 2 -14.10 0.87 22.10
CA LEU A 2 -12.90 0.03 22.12
C LEU A 2 -11.76 0.79 22.81
N ASN A 3 -11.25 0.22 23.90
CA ASN A 3 -10.12 0.73 24.67
C ASN A 3 -8.80 0.41 23.94
N CYS A 4 -8.23 1.40 23.26
CA CYS A 4 -7.01 1.26 22.44
C CYS A 4 -5.73 1.68 23.20
N ILE A 5 -5.71 1.64 24.54
CA ILE A 5 -4.69 2.33 25.37
C ILE A 5 -3.78 1.38 26.16
N TYR A 6 -3.67 0.09 25.77
CA TYR A 6 -2.71 -0.85 26.39
C TYR A 6 -1.46 -1.13 25.54
N PHE A 7 -1.14 -0.31 24.54
CA PHE A 7 0.16 -0.33 23.84
C PHE A 7 1.25 0.36 24.70
N LEU A 8 1.47 -0.14 25.92
CA LEU A 8 2.53 0.30 26.83
C LEU A 8 3.92 -0.32 26.50
N GLU A 9 4.04 -1.06 25.41
CA GLU A 9 5.32 -1.30 24.75
C GLU A 9 5.53 -0.20 23.70
N ALA A 10 6.65 0.52 23.79
CA ALA A 10 7.06 1.44 22.73
C ALA A 10 7.26 0.61 21.45
N ALA A 11 6.32 0.73 20.51
CA ALA A 11 6.46 0.11 19.20
C ALA A 11 7.64 0.75 18.47
N GLU A 12 8.57 -0.06 17.98
CA GLU A 12 9.70 0.41 17.17
C GLU A 12 9.22 1.10 15.87
N PHE A 13 8.02 0.72 15.40
CA PHE A 13 7.42 1.17 14.17
C PHE A 13 5.90 1.00 14.20
N ILE A 14 5.19 1.90 13.53
CA ILE A 14 3.73 1.88 13.37
C ILE A 14 3.40 2.13 11.89
N ILE A 15 2.53 1.29 11.32
CA ILE A 15 1.89 1.54 10.01
C ILE A 15 0.45 1.96 10.27
N ILE A 16 0.01 2.97 9.52
CA ILE A 16 -1.39 3.34 9.41
C ILE A 16 -1.76 3.14 7.94
N SER A 17 -2.69 2.22 7.67
CA SER A 17 -3.14 1.87 6.32
C SER A 17 -4.65 1.66 6.28
N ASP A 18 -5.27 1.94 5.14
CA ASP A 18 -6.64 1.52 4.87
C ASP A 18 -6.67 0.00 4.61
N LEU A 19 -7.81 -0.65 4.89
CA LEU A 19 -7.92 -2.12 4.82
C LEU A 19 -8.03 -2.65 3.38
N ASP A 20 -8.40 -1.79 2.44
CA ASP A 20 -8.52 -2.06 1.00
C ASP A 20 -7.26 -1.72 0.19
N ASP A 21 -6.27 -1.08 0.82
CA ASP A 21 -4.98 -0.81 0.19
C ASP A 21 -4.04 -2.03 0.27
N VAL A 22 -3.37 -2.34 -0.85
CA VAL A 22 -2.28 -3.33 -0.88
C VAL A 22 -0.94 -2.59 -0.79
N LEU A 23 -0.33 -2.66 0.39
CA LEU A 23 1.03 -2.13 0.61
C LEU A 23 2.09 -3.18 0.27
N ILE A 24 3.13 -2.77 -0.46
CA ILE A 24 4.22 -3.65 -0.88
C ILE A 24 5.55 -2.98 -0.50
N PRO A 25 6.33 -3.57 0.42
CA PRO A 25 7.67 -3.07 0.73
C PRO A 25 8.61 -3.28 -0.45
N ARG A 26 9.48 -2.30 -0.72
CA ARG A 26 10.36 -2.28 -1.90
C ARG A 26 11.84 -2.30 -1.53
N LEU A 27 12.18 -2.05 -0.27
CA LEU A 27 13.54 -1.97 0.25
C LEU A 27 13.79 -2.96 1.41
N GLY A 28 15.06 -3.08 1.81
CA GLY A 28 15.47 -3.93 2.92
C GLY A 28 15.39 -5.42 2.59
N ASP A 29 14.84 -6.21 3.51
CA ASP A 29 14.64 -7.66 3.40
C ASP A 29 13.27 -8.04 2.82
N GLY A 30 12.52 -7.07 2.31
CA GLY A 30 11.15 -7.27 1.83
C GLY A 30 10.11 -7.30 2.96
N SER A 31 10.47 -6.94 4.19
CA SER A 31 9.52 -6.69 5.29
C SER A 31 9.31 -5.20 5.51
N PHE A 32 8.13 -4.81 6.02
CA PHE A 32 7.86 -3.41 6.37
C PHE A 32 8.81 -2.87 7.45
N LEU A 33 9.16 -3.68 8.44
CA LEU A 33 10.11 -3.29 9.48
C LEU A 33 11.53 -3.10 8.90
N GLY A 34 11.95 -3.99 8.00
CA GLY A 34 13.23 -3.88 7.31
C GLY A 34 13.31 -2.63 6.44
N GLU A 35 12.25 -2.32 5.70
CA GLU A 35 12.14 -1.09 4.92
C GLU A 35 12.16 0.16 5.82
N PHE A 36 11.37 0.17 6.91
CA PHE A 36 11.39 1.27 7.88
C PHE A 36 12.79 1.52 8.46
N ARG A 37 13.50 0.47 8.87
CA ARG A 37 14.88 0.57 9.36
C ARG A 37 15.82 1.08 8.29
N HIS A 38 15.70 0.59 7.06
CA HIS A 38 16.52 1.02 5.93
C HIS A 38 16.36 2.53 5.66
N LEU A 39 15.11 3.00 5.60
CA LEU A 39 14.79 4.40 5.36
C LEU A 39 15.16 5.29 6.56
N SER A 40 14.92 4.84 7.79
CA SER A 40 15.28 5.60 9.00
C SER A 40 16.78 5.76 9.18
N ALA A 41 17.57 4.77 8.76
CA ALA A 41 19.03 4.88 8.76
C ALA A 41 19.54 5.90 7.72
N GLN A 42 18.85 6.04 6.58
CA GLN A 42 19.20 6.99 5.53
C GLN A 42 18.68 8.40 5.82
N LEU A 43 17.52 8.52 6.45
CA LEU A 43 16.81 9.76 6.71
C LEU A 43 16.44 9.86 8.22
N PRO A 44 17.43 10.01 9.11
CA PRO A 44 17.23 9.93 10.56
C PRO A 44 16.36 11.04 11.16
N ASN A 45 16.14 12.13 10.41
CA ASN A 45 15.34 13.28 10.84
C ASN A 45 13.91 13.27 10.25
N SER A 46 13.53 12.22 9.51
CA SER A 46 12.18 12.10 8.96
C SER A 46 11.18 11.73 10.07
N ALA A 47 10.03 12.41 10.09
CA ALA A 47 8.95 12.09 11.01
C ALA A 47 8.12 10.86 10.58
N GLY A 48 8.21 10.47 9.31
CA GLY A 48 7.50 9.34 8.73
C GLY A 48 7.81 9.14 7.26
N PHE A 49 7.34 8.03 6.71
CA PHE A 49 7.45 7.67 5.30
C PHE A 49 6.06 7.37 4.75
N TYR A 50 5.82 7.78 3.51
CA TYR A 50 4.52 7.61 2.85
C TYR A 50 4.70 6.69 1.65
N TYR A 51 3.75 5.78 1.47
CA TYR A 51 3.65 5.00 0.24
C TYR A 51 2.88 5.78 -0.80
N ASN A 52 3.38 5.78 -2.03
CA ASN A 52 2.61 6.29 -3.16
C ASN A 52 1.40 5.38 -3.37
N ARG A 53 0.22 6.00 -3.46
CA ARG A 53 -1.00 5.33 -3.91
C ARG A 53 -0.99 5.24 -5.43
N TYR A 54 -1.34 4.08 -5.96
CA TYR A 54 -1.49 3.83 -7.38
C TYR A 54 -2.88 3.24 -7.63
N ASN A 55 -3.65 3.86 -8.52
CA ASN A 55 -4.94 3.32 -8.91
C ASN A 55 -4.75 2.27 -10.00
N THR A 56 -5.42 1.14 -9.87
CA THR A 56 -5.40 0.10 -10.91
C THR A 56 -6.74 0.08 -11.63
N HIS A 57 -6.70 0.27 -12.95
CA HIS A 57 -7.86 0.13 -13.81
C HIS A 57 -7.86 -1.25 -14.46
N LEU A 58 -9.03 -1.89 -14.45
CA LEU A 58 -9.26 -3.18 -15.07
C LEU A 58 -10.15 -3.00 -16.29
N ILE A 59 -9.70 -3.48 -17.45
CA ILE A 59 -10.52 -3.51 -18.66
C ILE A 59 -11.19 -4.89 -18.72
N THR A 60 -12.51 -4.92 -18.74
CA THR A 60 -13.32 -6.15 -18.80
C THR A 60 -14.46 -6.02 -19.81
N SER A 61 -14.97 -7.16 -20.29
CA SER A 61 -16.22 -7.18 -21.07
C SER A 61 -17.43 -6.95 -20.16
N ASN A 62 -18.46 -6.30 -20.73
CA ASN A 62 -19.78 -6.15 -20.11
C ASN A 62 -20.69 -7.37 -20.37
N ASP A 63 -20.32 -8.26 -21.30
CA ASP A 63 -21.01 -9.53 -21.52
C ASP A 63 -20.36 -10.63 -20.65
N PRO A 64 -21.11 -11.25 -19.71
CA PRO A 64 -20.59 -12.33 -18.88
C PRO A 64 -20.01 -13.52 -19.66
N LYS A 65 -20.47 -13.76 -20.90
CA LYS A 65 -19.96 -14.87 -21.73
C LYS A 65 -18.52 -14.64 -22.20
N ASP A 66 -18.11 -13.39 -22.28
CA ASP A 66 -16.77 -12.97 -22.69
C ASP A 66 -15.87 -12.67 -21.48
N PHE A 67 -16.37 -12.90 -20.26
CA PHE A 67 -15.58 -12.71 -19.05
C PHE A 67 -14.47 -13.76 -18.97
N SER A 68 -13.23 -13.30 -18.73
CA SER A 68 -12.08 -14.14 -18.50
C SER A 68 -11.19 -13.49 -17.45
N LEU A 69 -11.00 -14.18 -16.32
CA LEU A 69 -10.12 -13.72 -15.25
C LEU A 69 -8.68 -13.50 -15.73
N LEU A 70 -8.17 -14.41 -16.58
CA LEU A 70 -6.84 -14.27 -17.17
C LEU A 70 -6.73 -13.02 -18.04
N SER A 71 -7.75 -12.75 -18.86
CA SER A 71 -7.78 -11.56 -19.72
C SER A 71 -7.86 -10.28 -18.90
N LEU A 72 -8.62 -10.30 -17.80
CA LEU A 72 -8.73 -9.19 -16.86
C LEU A 72 -7.39 -8.90 -16.16
N ILE A 73 -6.67 -9.92 -15.70
CA ILE A 73 -5.33 -9.77 -15.10
C ILE A 73 -4.35 -9.20 -16.13
N ASN A 74 -4.33 -9.74 -17.36
CA ASN A 74 -3.46 -9.25 -18.44
C ASN A 74 -3.84 -7.83 -18.92
N GLY A 75 -5.11 -7.46 -18.74
CA GLY A 75 -5.66 -6.16 -19.07
C GLY A 75 -5.46 -5.10 -17.98
N ALA A 76 -4.94 -5.47 -16.80
CA ALA A 76 -4.71 -4.53 -15.72
C ALA A 76 -3.72 -3.43 -16.15
N ARG A 77 -4.07 -2.18 -15.84
CA ARG A 77 -3.23 -1.00 -16.07
C ARG A 77 -3.10 -0.24 -14.76
N ILE A 78 -1.86 0.02 -14.37
CA ILE A 78 -1.56 0.87 -13.23
C ILE A 78 -1.62 2.32 -13.75
N ALA A 79 -2.59 3.10 -13.28
CA ALA A 79 -2.59 4.53 -13.49
C ALA A 79 -1.62 5.17 -12.48
N GLU A 80 -0.66 5.93 -12.99
CA GLU A 80 0.34 6.61 -12.16
C GLU A 80 -0.21 7.90 -11.52
N GLU A 81 -1.39 8.38 -11.94
CA GLU A 81 -1.86 9.72 -11.59
C GLU A 81 -2.68 9.73 -10.29
N TRP A 82 -2.19 10.49 -9.32
CA TRP A 82 -2.96 10.97 -8.17
C TRP A 82 -4.05 11.94 -8.68
N GLU A 83 -5.29 11.49 -8.78
CA GLU A 83 -6.43 12.40 -8.80
C GLU A 83 -6.71 12.86 -7.36
N ASP A 84 -6.20 14.04 -7.01
CA ASP A 84 -6.48 14.74 -5.76
C ASP A 84 -8.01 15.01 -5.67
N PRO A 85 -8.76 14.37 -4.75
CA PRO A 85 -10.16 14.69 -4.57
C PRO A 85 -10.23 15.99 -3.76
N LYS A 86 -10.44 17.10 -4.47
CA LYS A 86 -10.83 18.38 -3.87
C LYS A 86 -12.04 18.23 -2.94
#